data_AF-A0A1H9PPV9-F1
#
_entry.id   AF-A0A1H9PPV9-F1
#
_cell.length_a   1.000
_cell.length_b   1.000
_cell.length_c   1.000
_cell.angle_alpha   90.00
_cell.angle_beta   90.00
_cell.angle_gamma   90.00
#
_symmetry.space_group_name_H-M   'P 1'
#
loop_
_entity.id
_entity.type
_entity.pdbx_description
1 polymer ?
#
loop_
_entity_poly.entity_id
_entity_poly.type
_entity_poly.pdbx_seq_one_letter_code
_entity_poly.pdbx_strand_id
1 'polypeptide(L)'
;MDAIARAMDAVFTDPNMAESATYTPAGGGEARTVRVILRRPDVVSDFNRGQFVSDTTEFDIRVSDAPDLKAGDTIDLGDETLTVVGEPRRDPRRLKWTAEARA
;
A
#
# COMPACT_ATOMS: atom_id res chain seq x y z
N MET A 1 -8.49 -14.37 19.45
CA MET A 1 -7.58 -13.40 18.82
C MET A 1 -6.37 -14.14 18.31
N ASP A 2 -6.07 -14.05 17.02
CA ASP A 2 -4.89 -14.68 16.40
C ASP A 2 -3.62 -13.88 16.73
N ALA A 3 -2.55 -14.56 17.14
CA ALA A 3 -1.29 -13.91 17.52
C ALA A 3 -0.64 -13.18 16.34
N ILE A 4 -0.83 -13.68 15.11
CA ILE A 4 -0.27 -13.07 13.91
C ILE A 4 -1.01 -11.79 13.55
N ALA A 5 -2.33 -11.77 13.64
CA ALA A 5 -3.13 -10.55 13.46
C ALA A 5 -2.69 -9.46 14.45
N ARG A 6 -2.44 -9.81 15.73
CA ARG A 6 -1.93 -8.85 16.72
C ARG A 6 -0.52 -8.33 16.39
N ALA A 7 0.35 -9.18 15.86
CA ALA A 7 1.68 -8.75 15.44
C ALA A 7 1.60 -7.80 14.23
N MET A 8 0.75 -8.09 13.25
CA MET A 8 0.45 -7.18 12.13
C MET A 8 -0.08 -5.83 12.64
N ASP A 9 -0.98 -5.87 13.62
CA ASP A 9 -1.50 -4.66 14.23
C ASP A 9 -0.41 -3.85 14.96
N ALA A 10 0.56 -4.50 15.60
CA ALA A 10 1.69 -3.79 16.19
C ALA A 10 2.54 -3.09 15.12
N VAL A 11 2.80 -3.76 13.98
CA VAL A 11 3.66 -3.22 12.93
C VAL A 11 3.08 -1.95 12.30
N PHE A 12 1.81 -1.90 11.86
CA PHE A 12 1.34 -0.63 11.25
C PHE A 12 0.99 0.46 12.27
N THR A 13 0.91 0.12 13.56
CA THR A 13 0.74 1.15 14.60
C THR A 13 2.08 1.79 14.98
N ASP A 14 3.20 1.13 14.68
CA ASP A 14 4.53 1.72 14.88
C ASP A 14 4.76 2.88 13.89
N PRO A 15 5.05 4.10 14.39
CA PRO A 15 5.29 5.28 13.55
C PRO A 15 6.58 5.21 12.74
N ASN A 16 7.52 4.31 13.07
CA ASN A 16 8.75 4.12 12.30
C ASN A 16 8.57 3.12 11.15
N MET A 17 7.46 2.38 11.13
CA MET A 17 7.19 1.33 10.14
C MET A 17 6.10 1.76 9.17
N ALA A 18 5.09 2.49 9.64
CA ALA A 18 3.99 2.96 8.82
C ALA A 18 3.80 4.46 8.93
N GLU A 19 3.27 5.05 7.87
CA GLU A 19 2.92 6.45 7.78
C GLU A 19 1.39 6.58 7.81
N SER A 20 0.90 7.72 8.30
CA SER A 20 -0.54 8.03 8.27
C SER A 20 -0.91 8.52 6.88
N ALA A 21 -1.95 7.97 6.30
CA ALA A 21 -2.44 8.38 5.00
C ALA A 21 -3.98 8.47 5.00
N THR A 22 -4.52 9.14 3.99
CA THR A 22 -5.95 9.20 3.71
C THR A 22 -6.27 8.32 2.52
N TYR A 23 -6.99 7.23 2.74
CA TYR A 23 -7.49 6.36 1.68
C TYR A 23 -8.82 6.87 1.15
N THR A 24 -8.92 7.05 -0.17
CA THR A 24 -10.17 7.42 -0.85
C THR A 24 -10.55 6.35 -1.89
N PRO A 25 -11.72 5.69 -1.74
CA PRO A 25 -12.19 4.73 -2.74
C PRO A 25 -12.56 5.42 -4.06
N ALA A 26 -12.13 4.86 -5.18
CA ALA A 26 -12.50 5.34 -6.52
C ALA A 26 -14.01 5.25 -6.81
N GLY A 27 -14.72 4.38 -6.08
CA GLY A 27 -16.16 4.17 -6.22
C GLY A 27 -17.05 5.20 -5.52
N GLY A 28 -16.48 6.27 -4.93
CA GLY A 28 -17.25 7.31 -4.25
C GLY A 28 -17.59 6.99 -2.79
N GLY A 29 -16.71 6.31 -2.08
CA GLY A 29 -16.85 6.06 -0.63
C GLY A 29 -16.21 7.16 0.23
N GLU A 30 -16.44 7.10 1.54
CA GLU A 30 -15.87 8.05 2.49
C GLU A 30 -14.34 7.88 2.59
N ALA A 31 -13.63 9.01 2.62
CA ALA A 31 -12.19 9.03 2.84
C ALA A 31 -11.88 8.63 4.28
N ARG A 32 -10.90 7.75 4.47
CA ARG A 32 -10.57 7.18 5.79
C ARG A 32 -9.10 7.38 6.12
N THR A 33 -8.81 7.72 7.35
CA THR A 33 -7.43 7.68 7.86
C THR A 33 -6.99 6.22 8.00
N VAL A 34 -5.85 5.90 7.42
CA VAL A 34 -5.26 4.55 7.38
C VAL A 34 -3.77 4.61 7.69
N ARG A 35 -3.18 3.44 7.92
CA ARG A 35 -1.73 3.29 8.10
C ARG A 35 -1.16 2.52 6.92
N VAL A 36 -0.11 3.06 6.30
CA VAL A 36 0.48 2.52 5.07
C VAL A 36 1.98 2.34 5.27
N ILE A 37 2.51 1.20 4.82
CA ILE A 37 3.95 0.94 4.80
C ILE A 37 4.40 1.11 3.35
N LEU A 38 5.14 2.18 3.06
CA LEU A 38 5.68 2.43 1.74
C LEU A 38 6.89 1.55 1.47
N ARG A 39 6.95 1.01 0.26
CA ARG A 39 8.09 0.29 -0.27
C ARG A 39 8.41 0.91 -1.62
N ARG A 40 9.47 1.72 -1.65
CA ARG A 40 10.06 2.21 -2.89
C ARG A 40 11.29 1.36 -3.16
N PRO A 41 11.12 0.19 -3.79
CA PRO A 41 12.28 -0.66 -4.01
C PRO A 41 13.15 0.03 -5.07
N ASP A 42 14.37 0.41 -4.68
CA ASP A 42 15.40 0.96 -5.58
C ASP A 42 15.93 -0.13 -6.53
N VAL A 43 15.05 -0.77 -7.30
CA VAL A 43 15.42 -1.88 -8.18
C VAL A 43 15.97 -1.32 -9.49
N VAL A 44 17.29 -1.26 -9.60
CA VAL A 44 17.97 -1.26 -10.90
C VAL A 44 17.95 -2.71 -11.40
N SER A 45 16.93 -3.09 -12.17
CA SER A 45 16.89 -4.40 -12.80
C SER A 45 17.68 -4.37 -14.11
N ASP A 46 18.88 -4.93 -14.12
CA ASP A 46 19.68 -5.11 -15.34
C ASP A 46 19.07 -6.19 -16.23
N PHE A 47 18.44 -5.79 -17.34
CA PHE A 47 18.08 -6.71 -18.41
C PHE A 47 18.61 -6.22 -19.75
N ASN A 48 19.65 -6.89 -20.24
CA ASN A 48 20.17 -6.80 -21.62
C ASN A 48 20.27 -5.38 -22.22
N ARG A 49 21.19 -4.55 -21.69
CA ARG A 49 21.57 -3.21 -22.23
C ARG A 49 20.45 -2.16 -22.32
N GLY A 50 19.29 -2.36 -21.68
CA GLY A 50 18.27 -1.33 -21.52
C GLY A 50 18.00 -1.08 -20.03
N GLN A 51 18.21 0.15 -19.57
CA GLN A 51 17.82 0.56 -18.23
C GLN A 51 16.31 0.78 -18.20
N PHE A 52 15.55 -0.13 -17.60
CA PHE A 52 14.14 0.10 -17.28
C PHE A 52 14.05 0.53 -15.82
N VAL A 53 14.13 1.83 -15.57
CA VAL A 53 13.72 2.40 -14.29
C VAL A 53 12.20 2.40 -14.29
N SER A 54 11.59 1.39 -13.68
CA SER A 54 10.18 1.50 -13.30
C SER A 54 10.19 2.04 -11.89
N ASP A 55 9.87 3.32 -11.73
CA ASP A 55 9.56 3.95 -10.44
C ASP A 55 8.24 3.37 -9.88
N THR A 56 8.20 2.05 -9.68
CA THR A 56 7.03 1.37 -9.15
C THR A 56 7.05 1.52 -7.64
N THR A 57 6.28 2.49 -7.13
CA THR A 57 6.00 2.59 -5.70
C THR A 57 5.08 1.44 -5.31
N GLU A 58 5.50 0.58 -4.38
CA GLU A 58 4.64 -0.40 -3.75
C GLU A 58 4.24 0.08 -2.34
N PHE A 59 3.10 -0.36 -1.85
CA PHE A 59 2.74 -0.15 -0.46
C PHE A 59 2.01 -1.36 0.13
N ASP A 60 2.05 -1.46 1.45
CA ASP A 60 1.18 -2.35 2.21
C ASP A 60 0.15 -1.54 2.99
N ILE A 61 -1.10 -2.04 3.02
CA ILE A 61 -2.20 -1.53 3.85
C ILE A 61 -2.95 -2.71 4.48
N ARG A 62 -3.53 -2.52 5.67
CA ARG A 62 -4.34 -3.58 6.29
C ARG A 62 -5.63 -3.80 5.52
N VAL A 63 -6.07 -5.06 5.45
CA VAL A 63 -7.39 -5.39 4.89
C VAL A 63 -8.52 -4.86 5.78
N SER A 64 -8.30 -4.79 7.10
CA SER A 64 -9.26 -4.18 8.03
C SER A 64 -9.50 -2.71 7.76
N ASP A 65 -8.45 -2.02 7.33
CA ASP A 65 -8.52 -0.61 7.01
C ASP A 65 -9.24 -0.53 5.66
N ALA A 66 -8.68 -1.07 4.57
CA ALA A 66 -9.26 -1.02 3.24
C ALA A 66 -9.79 -2.39 2.76
N PRO A 67 -11.01 -2.81 3.12
CA PRO A 67 -11.52 -4.14 2.79
C PRO A 67 -11.67 -4.38 1.28
N ASP A 68 -12.03 -3.33 0.55
CA ASP A 68 -12.36 -3.34 -0.88
C ASP A 68 -11.33 -2.56 -1.73
N LEU A 69 -10.07 -2.53 -1.29
CA LEU A 69 -8.97 -1.90 -2.02
C LEU A 69 -8.89 -2.43 -3.46
N LYS A 70 -8.87 -1.52 -4.43
CA LYS A 70 -8.85 -1.86 -5.86
C LYS A 70 -8.07 -0.84 -6.69
N ALA A 71 -7.83 -1.18 -7.95
CA ALA A 71 -7.26 -0.26 -8.93
C ALA A 71 -8.03 1.06 -9.00
N GLY A 72 -7.29 2.18 -9.05
CA GLY A 72 -7.83 3.54 -9.12
C GLY A 72 -8.14 4.18 -7.77
N ASP A 73 -8.13 3.42 -6.66
CA ASP A 73 -8.21 4.02 -5.33
C ASP A 73 -6.98 4.89 -5.06
N THR A 74 -7.14 5.91 -4.21
CA THR A 74 -6.04 6.83 -3.88
C THR A 74 -5.64 6.77 -2.41
N ILE A 75 -4.36 6.99 -2.16
CA ILE A 75 -3.72 7.09 -0.85
C ILE A 75 -2.99 8.42 -0.80
N ASP A 76 -3.51 9.35 -0.01
CA ASP A 76 -2.91 10.66 0.19
C ASP A 76 -2.05 10.67 1.46
N LEU A 77 -0.74 10.86 1.30
CA LEU A 77 0.24 10.95 2.39
C LEU A 77 0.43 12.39 2.88
N GLY A 78 -0.24 13.36 2.25
CA GLY A 78 -0.20 14.79 2.56
C GLY A 78 0.77 15.57 1.68
N ASP A 79 1.96 15.03 1.41
CA ASP A 79 2.95 15.56 0.48
C ASP A 79 2.91 14.89 -0.91
N GLU A 80 2.38 13.67 -0.97
CA GLU A 80 2.25 12.89 -2.20
C GLU A 80 0.91 12.12 -2.19
N THR A 81 0.25 12.04 -3.35
CA THR A 81 -0.93 11.20 -3.54
C THR A 81 -0.60 10.05 -4.46
N LEU A 82 -0.73 8.82 -3.95
CA LEU A 82 -0.50 7.60 -4.69
C LEU A 82 -1.83 7.04 -5.19
N THR A 83 -1.90 6.73 -6.49
CA THR A 83 -3.04 6.02 -7.09
C THR A 83 -2.68 4.56 -7.28
N VAL A 84 -3.54 3.65 -6.79
CA VAL A 84 -3.36 2.20 -6.94
C VAL A 84 -3.43 1.83 -8.43
N VAL A 85 -2.39 1.16 -8.92
CA VAL A 85 -2.28 0.65 -10.28
C VAL A 85 -2.37 -0.88 -10.26
N GLY A 86 -3.20 -1.43 -11.14
CA GLY A 86 -3.41 -2.87 -11.21
C GLY A 86 -4.19 -3.44 -10.01
N GLU A 87 -4.29 -4.76 -9.96
CA GLU A 87 -5.06 -5.47 -8.93
C GLU A 87 -4.22 -5.67 -7.66
N PRO A 88 -4.65 -5.16 -6.49
CA PRO A 88 -3.98 -5.41 -5.22
C PRO A 88 -3.93 -6.90 -4.87
N ARG A 89 -2.82 -7.34 -4.28
CA ARG A 89 -2.61 -8.72 -3.87
C ARG A 89 -2.84 -8.87 -2.37
N ARG A 90 -3.73 -9.79 -1.96
CA ARG A 90 -3.81 -10.20 -0.55
C ARG A 90 -2.64 -11.08 -0.19
N ASP A 91 -2.09 -10.89 1.00
CA ASP A 91 -1.16 -11.86 1.56
C ASP A 91 -1.87 -13.21 1.83
N PRO A 92 -1.12 -14.31 2.04
CA PRO A 92 -1.70 -15.63 2.27
C PRO A 92 -2.71 -15.69 3.42
N ARG A 93 -2.55 -14.85 4.46
CA ARG A 93 -3.47 -14.77 5.60
C ARG A 93 -4.56 -13.72 5.43
N ARG A 94 -4.56 -12.96 4.33
CA ARG A 94 -5.55 -11.92 4.02
C ARG A 94 -5.68 -10.85 5.11
N LEU A 95 -4.56 -10.54 5.77
CA LEU A 95 -4.43 -9.50 6.78
C LEU A 95 -3.93 -8.17 6.18
N LYS A 96 -3.17 -8.25 5.08
CA LYS A 96 -2.71 -7.07 4.33
C LYS A 96 -2.95 -7.20 2.84
N TRP A 97 -3.09 -6.04 2.22
CA TRP A 97 -2.92 -5.84 0.80
C TRP A 97 -1.50 -5.39 0.50
N THR A 98 -0.99 -5.84 -0.63
CA THR A 98 0.18 -5.29 -1.31
C THR A 98 -0.31 -4.71 -2.64
N ALA A 99 -0.11 -3.42 -2.83
CA ALA A 99 -0.54 -2.70 -4.03
C ALA A 99 0.65 -2.01 -4.69
N GLU A 100 0.65 -2.00 -6.02
CA GLU A 100 1.49 -1.13 -6.82
C GLU A 100 0.76 0.20 -6.97
N ALA A 101 1.51 1.30 -6.98
CA ALA A 101 0.95 2.63 -7.01
C ALA A 101 1.82 3.58 -7.82
N ARG A 102 1.17 4.63 -8.30
CA ARG A 102 1.81 5.69 -9.06
C ARG A 102 1.47 7.03 -8.43
N ALA A 103 2.49 7.87 -8.28
CA ALA A 103 2.37 9.27 -7.87
C ALA A 103 1.78 10.15 -8.96
#